data_AF-A0A8J2ACQ2-F1
#
_entry.id   AF-A0A8J2ACQ2-F1
#
_cell.length_a   1.000
_cell.length_b   1.000
_cell.length_c   1.000
_cell.angle_alpha   90.00
_cell.angle_beta   90.00
_cell.angle_gamma   90.00
#
_symmetry.space_group_name_H-M   'P 1'
#
loop_
_entity.id
_entity.type
_entity.pdbx_description
1 polymer ?
#
loop_
_entity_poly.entity_id
_entity_poly.type
_entity_poly.pdbx_seq_one_letter_code
_entity_poly.pdbx_strand_id
1 'polypeptide(L)'
;MSSSSSFDPERLVKYESPIDPKIYGELAVITLFCGFVLLAFFMLHEVTASRMEYNTKKQIGISAVASAFLGVGFIFLLMNFGVYI
;
A
#
# COMPACT_ATOMS: atom_id res chain seq x y z
N MET A 1 -46.30 -10.55 19.85
CA MET A 1 -45.59 -9.78 18.80
C MET A 1 -45.26 -8.41 19.34
N SER A 2 -44.01 -8.17 19.72
CA SER A 2 -43.36 -6.84 19.62
C SER A 2 -41.89 -6.98 20.08
N SER A 3 -41.03 -7.47 19.19
CA SER A 3 -39.59 -7.36 19.36
C SER A 3 -39.14 -6.01 18.82
N SER A 4 -39.32 -4.95 19.61
CA SER A 4 -38.64 -3.67 19.34
C SER A 4 -37.25 -3.75 19.99
N SER A 5 -36.26 -4.20 19.23
CA SER A 5 -34.84 -4.10 19.58
C SER A 5 -34.48 -2.62 19.70
N SER A 6 -34.54 -2.09 20.92
CA SER A 6 -34.00 -0.79 21.29
C SER A 6 -32.50 -0.78 21.00
N PHE A 7 -32.07 0.21 20.23
CA PHE A 7 -30.66 0.47 19.99
C PHE A 7 -30.06 1.02 21.30
N ASP A 8 -29.49 0.15 22.12
CA ASP A 8 -28.84 0.51 23.38
C ASP A 8 -27.37 0.90 23.11
N PRO A 9 -27.02 2.20 23.13
CA PRO A 9 -25.67 2.65 22.76
C PRO A 9 -24.58 2.19 23.74
N GLU A 10 -24.95 1.76 24.95
CA GLU A 10 -24.03 1.27 25.97
C GLU A 10 -23.48 -0.14 25.68
N ARG A 11 -24.10 -0.89 24.75
CA ARG A 11 -23.58 -2.18 24.26
C ARG A 11 -22.69 -2.05 23.03
N LEU A 12 -22.47 -0.83 22.53
CA LEU A 12 -21.61 -0.59 21.39
C LEU A 12 -20.15 -0.62 21.83
N VAL A 13 -19.38 -1.54 21.25
CA VAL A 13 -17.92 -1.53 21.38
C VAL A 13 -17.39 -0.35 20.58
N LYS A 14 -16.62 0.52 21.23
CA LYS A 14 -15.95 1.64 20.56
C LYS A 14 -15.02 1.08 19.48
N TYR A 15 -15.22 1.50 18.23
CA TYR A 15 -14.29 1.18 17.15
C TYR A 15 -13.00 1.96 17.38
N GLU A 16 -11.94 1.25 17.73
CA GLU A 16 -10.58 1.78 17.68
C GLU A 16 -9.97 1.36 16.35
N SER A 17 -9.36 2.33 15.65
CA SER A 17 -8.75 2.04 14.37
C SER A 17 -7.62 1.02 14.58
N PRO A 18 -7.52 -0.03 13.73
CA PRO A 18 -6.52 -1.09 13.91
C PRO A 18 -5.07 -0.61 13.78
N ILE A 19 -4.86 0.61 13.27
CA ILE A 19 -3.55 1.24 13.19
C ILE A 19 -3.65 2.64 13.82
N ASP A 20 -2.63 2.98 14.62
CA ASP A 20 -2.48 4.29 15.22
C ASP A 20 -2.09 5.35 14.19
N PRO A 21 -2.72 6.55 14.21
CA PRO A 21 -2.41 7.63 13.28
C PRO A 21 -0.96 8.09 13.24
N LYS A 22 -0.23 7.85 14.33
CA LYS A 22 1.18 8.24 14.47
C LYS A 22 2.11 7.42 13.58
N ILE A 23 1.70 6.21 13.19
CA ILE A 23 2.56 5.23 12.52
C ILE A 23 2.39 5.29 10.99
N TYR A 24 1.36 5.99 10.49
CA TYR A 24 1.10 6.09 9.05
C TYR A 24 2.26 6.69 8.25
N GLY A 25 2.89 7.75 8.75
CA GLY A 25 4.04 8.37 8.10
C GLY A 25 5.24 7.44 8.04
N GLU A 26 5.53 6.69 9.11
CA GLU A 26 6.66 5.77 9.17
C GLU A 26 6.45 4.57 8.22
N LEU A 27 5.25 3.99 8.22
CA LEU A 27 4.83 2.94 7.30
C LEU A 27 4.89 3.38 5.83
N ALA A 28 4.46 4.62 5.55
CA ALA A 28 4.55 5.21 4.21
C ALA A 28 6.01 5.28 3.76
N VAL A 29 6.90 5.83 4.57
CA VAL A 29 8.33 5.98 4.21
C VAL A 29 8.99 4.64 3.94
N ILE A 30 8.79 3.64 4.81
CA ILE A 30 9.41 2.31 4.65
C ILE A 30 8.92 1.62 3.37
N THR A 31 7.60 1.61 3.16
CA THR A 31 6.99 0.94 2.00
C THR A 31 7.37 1.65 0.69
N LEU A 32 7.37 2.98 0.68
CA LEU A 32 7.70 3.81 -0.47
C LEU A 32 9.19 3.73 -0.80
N PHE A 33 10.07 3.75 0.19
CA PHE A 33 11.51 3.57 -0.02
C PHE A 33 11.83 2.21 -0.64
N CYS A 34 11.24 1.13 -0.11
CA CYS A 34 11.36 -0.20 -0.70
C CYS A 34 10.83 -0.24 -2.15
N GLY A 35 9.65 0.36 -2.40
CA GLY A 35 9.05 0.46 -3.73
C GLY A 35 9.93 1.24 -4.72
N PHE A 36 10.52 2.36 -4.31
CA PHE A 36 11.44 3.15 -5.13
C PHE A 36 12.72 2.39 -5.48
N VAL A 37 13.28 1.63 -4.54
CA VAL A 37 14.44 0.78 -4.81
C VAL A 37 14.10 -0.29 -5.85
N LEU A 38 12.95 -0.97 -5.72
CA LEU A 38 12.50 -1.96 -6.70
C LEU A 38 12.21 -1.34 -8.08
N LEU A 39 11.61 -0.15 -8.11
CA LEU A 39 11.37 0.60 -9.34
C LEU A 39 12.68 1.00 -10.02
N ALA A 40 13.66 1.49 -9.24
CA ALA A 40 14.98 1.83 -9.76
C ALA A 40 15.70 0.59 -10.29
N PHE A 41 15.58 -0.55 -9.60
CA PHE A 41 16.15 -1.82 -10.06
C PHE A 41 15.51 -2.30 -11.36
N PHE A 42 14.17 -2.20 -11.48
CA PHE A 42 13.45 -2.50 -12.72
C PHE A 42 13.87 -1.56 -13.85
N MET A 43 13.94 -0.25 -13.60
CA MET A 43 14.42 0.74 -14.57
C MET A 43 15.85 0.44 -15.03
N LEU A 44 16.75 0.10 -14.11
CA LEU A 44 18.13 -0.27 -14.46
C LEU A 44 18.18 -1.52 -15.34
N HIS A 45 17.37 -2.53 -15.01
CA HIS A 45 17.26 -3.74 -15.82
C HIS A 45 16.64 -3.46 -17.20
N GLU A 46 15.59 -2.65 -17.30
CA GLU A 46 14.92 -2.34 -18.57
C GLU A 46 15.76 -1.41 -19.46
N VAL A 47 16.39 -0.37 -18.88
CA VAL A 47 17.20 0.62 -19.62
C VAL A 47 18.54 0.05 -20.06
N THR A 48 19.12 -0.89 -19.30
CA THR A 48 20.41 -1.50 -19.62
C THR A 48 20.27 -2.77 -20.47
N ALA A 49 19.13 -3.47 -20.42
CA ALA A 49 18.87 -4.64 -21.26
C ALA A 49 18.61 -4.23 -22.73
N SER A 50 19.68 -3.88 -23.43
CA SER A 50 19.71 -3.68 -24.86
C SER A 50 19.32 -4.99 -25.59
N ARG A 51 18.17 -4.96 -26.25
CA ARG A 51 17.78 -5.70 -27.46
C ARG A 51 17.72 -7.25 -27.48
N MET A 52 18.21 -8.02 -26.51
CA MET A 52 18.35 -9.49 -26.68
C MET A 52 18.09 -10.34 -25.43
N GLU A 53 17.02 -10.13 -24.66
CA GLU A 53 16.64 -11.10 -23.61
C GLU A 53 15.20 -11.60 -23.79
N TYR A 54 15.07 -12.83 -24.28
CA TYR A 54 13.83 -13.61 -24.48
C TYR A 54 13.04 -13.92 -23.18
N ASN A 55 13.28 -13.19 -22.08
CA ASN A 55 12.75 -13.47 -20.75
C ASN A 55 11.87 -12.33 -20.18
N THR A 56 11.21 -11.56 -21.04
CA THR A 56 10.26 -10.48 -20.71
C THR A 56 9.22 -10.87 -19.64
N LYS A 57 8.84 -12.16 -19.57
CA LYS A 57 7.92 -12.68 -18.54
C LYS A 57 8.45 -12.51 -17.10
N LYS A 58 9.77 -12.67 -16.90
CA LYS A 58 10.41 -12.50 -15.59
C LYS A 58 10.49 -11.02 -15.20
N GLN A 59 10.69 -10.13 -16.17
CA GLN A 59 10.74 -8.68 -15.96
C GLN A 59 9.36 -8.11 -15.56
N ILE A 60 8.28 -8.60 -16.17
CA ILE A 60 6.90 -8.21 -15.81
C ILE A 60 6.55 -8.59 -14.36
N GLY A 61 7.05 -9.74 -13.87
CA GLY A 61 6.84 -10.14 -12.48
C GLY A 61 7.46 -9.14 -11.49
N ILE A 62 8.67 -8.65 -11.79
CA ILE A 62 9.38 -7.70 -10.93
C ILE A 62 8.72 -6.31 -10.98
N SER A 63 8.29 -5.85 -12.16
CA SER A 63 7.58 -4.58 -12.27
C SER A 63 6.18 -4.60 -11.64
N ALA A 64 5.48 -5.73 -11.67
CA ALA A 64 4.21 -5.92 -10.98
C ALA A 64 4.37 -5.87 -9.45
N VAL A 65 5.42 -6.47 -8.90
CA VAL A 65 5.72 -6.36 -7.46
C VAL A 65 6.11 -4.93 -7.10
N ALA A 66 6.95 -4.27 -7.91
CA ALA A 66 7.33 -2.89 -7.69
C ALA A 66 6.11 -1.94 -7.68
N SER A 67 5.18 -2.09 -8.63
CA SER A 67 3.98 -1.26 -8.71
C SER A 67 3.01 -1.51 -7.56
N ALA A 68 2.88 -2.75 -7.10
CA ALA A 68 2.07 -3.07 -5.92
C ALA A 68 2.61 -2.38 -4.65
N PHE A 69 3.92 -2.45 -4.41
CA PHE A 69 4.56 -1.78 -3.27
C PHE A 69 4.45 -0.26 -3.36
N LEU A 70 4.66 0.33 -4.54
CA LEU A 70 4.47 1.77 -4.76
C LEU A 70 3.01 2.20 -4.55
N GLY A 71 2.03 1.41 -5.00
CA GLY A 71 0.61 1.70 -4.82
C GLY A 71 0.21 1.70 -3.34
N VAL A 72 0.61 0.67 -2.60
CA VAL A 72 0.37 0.58 -1.14
C VAL A 72 1.07 1.72 -0.40
N GLY A 73 2.32 2.03 -0.74
CA GLY A 73 3.05 3.16 -0.17
C GLY A 73 2.37 4.51 -0.43
N PHE A 74 1.79 4.69 -1.62
CA PHE A 74 1.06 5.91 -1.97
C PHE A 74 -0.22 6.07 -1.14
N ILE A 75 -0.97 5.00 -0.87
CA ILE A 75 -2.15 5.04 0.00
C ILE A 75 -1.76 5.51 1.42
N PHE A 76 -0.68 4.94 1.99
CA PHE A 76 -0.18 5.37 3.30
C PHE A 76 0.30 6.82 3.30
N LEU A 77 0.88 7.30 2.19
CA LEU A 77 1.28 8.70 2.03
C LEU A 77 0.07 9.64 2.05
N LEU A 78 -1.00 9.33 1.31
CA LEU A 78 -2.23 10.13 1.30
C LEU A 78 -2.86 10.20 2.70
N MET A 79 -2.88 9.06 3.39
CA MET A 79 -3.39 8.96 4.74
C MET A 79 -2.58 9.78 5.74
N ASN A 80 -1.25 9.85 5.56
CA ASN A 80 -0.37 10.71 6.36
C ASN A 80 -0.64 12.21 6.14
N PHE A 81 -1.05 12.62 4.93
CA PHE A 81 -1.49 14.00 4.65
C PHE A 81 -2.92 14.30 5.13
N GLY A 82 -3.61 13.33 5.73
CA GLY A 82 -4.98 13.48 6.19
C GLY A 82 -6.03 13.37 5.08
N VAL A 83 -5.63 12.89 3.90
CA VAL A 83 -6.55 12.55 2.81
C VAL A 83 -6.95 11.08 3.00
N TYR A 84 -8.09 10.88 3.64
CA TYR A 84 -8.65 9.55 3.88
C TYR A 84 -9.44 9.10 2.64
N ILE A 85 -8.98 8.03 2.00
CA ILE A 85 -9.70 7.27 0.95
C ILE A 85 -10.47 6.14 1.62
#